data_AF-A0A8X6KEP3-F1
#
_entry.id   AF-A0A8X6KEP3-F1
#
_cell.length_a   1.000
_cell.length_b   1.000
_cell.length_c   1.000
_cell.angle_alpha   90.00
_cell.angle_beta   90.00
_cell.angle_gamma   90.00
#
_symmetry.space_group_name_H-M   'P 1'
#
loop_
_entity.id
_entity.type
_entity.pdbx_description
1 polymer ?
#
loop_
_entity_poly.entity_id
_entity_poly.type
_entity_poly.pdbx_seq_one_letter_code
_entity_poly.pdbx_strand_id
1 'polypeptide(L)' 'MAYLGKGRREDLFVLATELNLNFDKSMTIATLKNLITGSEGYNEELTKNLHATIVWDRKSNEERIRTEEH' A
#
# COMPACT_ATOMS: atom_id res chain seq x y z
N MET A 1 7.21 -6.85 11.63
CA MET A 1 6.46 -5.85 10.83
C MET A 1 5.20 -6.46 10.24
N ALA A 2 4.13 -6.60 11.05
CA ALA A 2 2.96 -7.43 10.71
C ALA A 2 1.89 -6.77 9.82
N TYR A 3 1.84 -5.43 9.71
CA TYR A 3 0.73 -4.73 9.06
C TYR A 3 0.75 -4.80 7.52
N LEU A 4 1.94 -4.73 6.91
CA LEU A 4 2.10 -4.98 5.46
C LEU A 4 1.93 -6.47 5.12
N GLY A 5 1.95 -7.37 6.11
CA GLY A 5 1.83 -8.82 5.98
C GLY A 5 0.62 -9.28 5.16
N LYS A 6 -0.50 -8.54 5.26
CA LYS A 6 -1.78 -8.86 4.61
C LYS A 6 -2.13 -7.95 3.42
N GLY A 7 -1.25 -7.03 3.01
CA GLY A 7 -1.51 -6.07 1.93
C GLY A 7 -1.48 -6.71 0.54
N ARG A 8 -2.33 -6.24 -0.38
CA ARG A 8 -2.24 -6.58 -1.81
C ARG A 8 -1.00 -5.93 -2.43
N ARG A 9 -0.48 -6.53 -3.50
CA ARG A 9 0.68 -5.99 -4.21
C ARG A 9 0.38 -4.59 -4.78
N GLU A 10 -0.83 -4.40 -5.30
CA GLU A 10 -1.28 -3.11 -5.83
C GLU A 10 -1.28 -2.03 -4.73
N ASP A 11 -1.80 -2.35 -3.54
CA ASP A 11 -1.82 -1.43 -2.39
C ASP A 11 -0.39 -1.00 -2.00
N LEU A 12 0.59 -1.91 -2.09
CA LEU A 12 2.01 -1.62 -1.83
C LEU A 12 2.67 -0.77 -2.91
N PHE A 13 2.25 -0.88 -4.18
CA PHE A 13 2.76 -0.01 -5.25
C PHE A 13 2.27 1.41 -5.08
N VAL A 14 1.01 1.60 -4.73
CA VAL A 14 0.47 2.93 -4.41
C VAL A 14 1.24 3.50 -3.22
N LEU A 15 1.42 2.72 -2.17
CA LEU A 15 2.18 3.15 -0.99
C LEU A 15 3.62 3.56 -1.33
N ALA A 16 4.33 2.77 -2.14
CA ALA A 16 5.69 3.11 -2.57
C ALA A 16 5.74 4.38 -3.44
N THR A 17 4.70 4.62 -4.26
CA THR A 17 4.55 5.84 -5.06
C THR A 17 4.35 7.06 -4.17
N GLU A 18 3.44 6.98 -3.19
CA GLU A 18 3.17 8.08 -2.22
C GLU A 18 4.40 8.42 -1.38
N LEU A 19 5.21 7.41 -1.05
CA LEU A 19 6.48 7.59 -0.34
C LEU A 19 7.63 8.06 -1.25
N ASN A 20 7.36 8.33 -2.53
CA ASN A 20 8.36 8.69 -3.54
C ASN A 20 9.55 7.72 -3.61
N LEU A 21 9.28 6.43 -3.38
CA LEU A 21 10.29 5.38 -3.44
C LEU A 21 10.44 4.90 -4.88
N ASN A 22 11.68 4.63 -5.28
CA ASN A 22 11.95 4.04 -6.58
C ASN A 22 11.71 2.52 -6.51
N PHE A 23 10.68 2.04 -7.20
CA PHE A 23 10.32 0.61 -7.23
C PHE A 23 10.09 0.13 -8.66
N ASP A 24 10.24 -1.19 -8.86
CA ASP A 24 9.96 -1.85 -10.13
C ASP A 24 8.66 -2.67 -10.02
N LYS A 25 7.83 -2.66 -11.07
CA LYS A 25 6.57 -3.43 -11.13
C LYS A 25 6.78 -4.95 -11.10
N SER A 26 7.99 -5.42 -11.39
CA SER A 26 8.43 -6.81 -11.24
C SER A 26 8.79 -7.19 -9.81
N MET A 27 8.93 -6.21 -8.90
CA MET A 27 9.25 -6.48 -7.50
C MET A 27 8.19 -7.34 -6.82
N THR A 28 8.66 -8.26 -5.98
CA THR A 28 7.78 -9.09 -5.16
C THR A 28 7.25 -8.27 -3.97
N ILE A 29 6.16 -8.74 -3.37
CA ILE A 29 5.60 -8.18 -2.14
C ILE A 29 6.66 -8.08 -1.03
N ALA A 30 7.53 -9.10 -0.91
CA ALA A 30 8.60 -9.09 0.10
C ALA A 30 9.63 -7.99 -0.18
N THR A 31 10.03 -7.83 -1.44
CA THR A 31 10.99 -6.79 -1.87
C THR A 31 10.43 -5.39 -1.62
N LEU A 32 9.15 -5.15 -1.95
CA LEU A 32 8.47 -3.87 -1.69
C LEU A 32 8.40 -3.54 -0.21
N LYS A 33 8.08 -4.52 0.64
CA LYS A 33 8.06 -4.35 2.09
C LYS A 33 9.41 -3.89 2.61
N ASN A 34 10.46 -4.58 2.18
CA ASN A 34 11.82 -4.25 2.58
C ASN A 34 12.24 -2.87 2.10
N LEU A 35 11.87 -2.49 0.87
CA LEU A 35 12.13 -1.15 0.32
C LEU A 35 11.46 -0.06 1.18
N ILE A 36 10.19 -0.25 1.54
CA ILE A 36 9.42 0.71 2.34
C ILE A 36 10.01 0.83 3.75
N THR A 37 10.18 -0.30 4.45
CA THR A 37 10.68 -0.29 5.84
C THR A 37 12.16 0.05 5.96
N GLY A 38 12.92 -0.13 4.87
CA GLY A 38 14.34 0.18 4.80
C GLY A 38 14.65 1.57 4.28
N SER A 39 13.62 2.39 3.97
CA SER A 39 13.82 3.75 3.48
C SER A 39 14.38 4.67 4.57
N GLU A 40 15.29 5.56 4.18
CA GLU A 40 15.82 6.59 5.07
C GLU A 40 14.69 7.59 5.39
N GLY A 41 14.28 7.64 6.66
CA GLY A 41 13.11 8.41 7.09
C GLY A 41 11.81 7.59 7.25
N TYR A 42 11.87 6.25 7.20
CA TYR A 42 10.73 5.40 7.49
C TYR A 42 10.11 5.72 8.86
N ASN A 43 8.86 6.19 8.84
CA ASN A 43 8.01 6.33 10.01
C ASN A 43 6.92 5.26 9.97
N GLU A 44 6.96 4.33 10.93
CA GLU A 44 6.03 3.20 10.98
C GLU A 44 4.57 3.64 11.13
N GLU A 45 4.29 4.64 11.96
CA GLU A 45 2.92 5.11 12.22
C GLU A 45 2.34 5.83 11.00
N LEU A 46 3.12 6.71 10.38
CA LEU A 46 2.72 7.40 9.17
C LEU A 46 2.48 6.41 8.03
N THR A 47 3.39 5.45 7.84
CA THR A 47 3.26 4.43 6.79
C THR A 47 2.06 3.51 7.03
N LYS A 48 1.78 3.15 8.28
CA LYS A 48 0.57 2.39 8.66
C LYS A 48 -0.70 3.16 8.31
N ASN A 49 -0.77 4.43 8.67
CA ASN A 49 -1.93 5.27 8.42
C ASN A 49 -2.17 5.44 6.93
N LEU A 50 -1.12 5.70 6.15
CA LEU A 50 -1.19 5.82 4.70
C LEU A 50 -1.65 4.51 4.04
N HIS A 51 -1.08 3.38 4.44
CA HIS A 51 -1.52 2.07 3.96
C HIS A 51 -3.00 1.79 4.31
N ALA A 52 -3.44 2.18 5.50
CA ALA A 52 -4.83 2.01 5.91
C ALA A 52 -5.79 2.83 5.03
N THR A 53 -5.43 4.08 4.71
CA THR A 53 -6.21 4.93 3.80
C THR A 53 -6.31 4.32 2.41
N ILE A 54 -5.20 3.84 1.83
CA ILE A 54 -5.19 3.20 0.51
C ILE A 54 -6.12 1.97 0.48
N VAL A 55 -6.06 1.12 1.51
CA VAL A 55 -6.93 -0.05 1.62
C VAL A 55 -8.40 0.35 1.78
N TRP A 56 -8.67 1.41 2.54
CA TRP A 56 -10.02 1.92 2.74
C TRP A 56 -10.59 2.50 1.45
N ASP A 57 -9.83 3.33 0.73
CA ASP A 57 -10.23 3.92 -0.56
C ASP A 57 -10.54 2.83 -1.59
N ARG A 58 -9.69 1.80 -1.69
CA ARG A 58 -9.93 0.68 -2.60
C ARG A 58 -11.24 -0.04 -2.27
N LYS A 59 -11.47 -0.37 -1.00
CA LYS A 59 -12.70 -1.06 -0.57
C LYS A 59 -13.95 -0.18 -0.78
N SER A 60 -13.85 1.10 -0.44
CA SER A 60 -14.91 2.08 -0.64
C SER A 60 -15.28 2.19 -2.11
N ASN A 61 -14.28 2.25 -3.00
CA ASN A 61 -14.50 2.29 -4.45
C ASN A 61 -15.09 0.97 -4.99
N GLU A 62 -14.58 -0.19 -4.54
CA GLU A 62 -15.13 -1.51 -4.87
C GLU A 62 -16.62 -1.62 -4.45
N GLU A 63 -16.99 -1.04 -3.31
CA GLU A 63 -18.37 -1.05 -2.81
C GLU A 63 -19.28 -0.07 -3.56
N ARG A 64 -18.78 1.13 -3.90
CA ARG A 64 -19.51 2.10 -4.73
C ARG A 64 -19.85 1.55 -6.10
N ILE A 65 -18.88 0.93 -6.77
CA ILE A 65 -19.09 0.30 -8.09
C ILE A 65 -20.18 -0.78 -7.98
N ARG A 66 -20.17 -1.59 -6.91
CA ARG A 66 -21.19 -2.62 -6.68
C ARG A 66 -22.59 -2.04 -6.48
N THR A 67 -22.72 -0.89 -5.81
CA THR A 67 -24.02 -0.24 -5.58
C THR A 67 -24.54 0.54 -6.78
N GLU A 68 -23.67 1.04 -7.66
CA GLU A 68 -24.05 1.78 -8.87
C GLU A 68 -24.43 0.84 -10.05
N GLU A 69 -24.00 -0.42 -10.02
CA GLU A 69 -24.35 -1.46 -11.01
C GLU A 69 -25.68 -2.20 -10.74
N HIS A 70 -26.43 -1.85 -9.69
CA HIS A 70 -27.61 -2.59 -9.22
C HIS A 70 -28.88 -1.73 -9.14
#